data_AF-A0A0Q8M1Y6-F1
#
_entry.id   AF-A0A0Q8M1Y6-F1
#
_cell.length_a   1.000
_cell.length_b   1.000
_cell.length_c   1.000
_cell.angle_alpha   90.00
_cell.angle_beta   90.00
_cell.angle_gamma   90.00
#
_symmetry.space_group_name_H-M   'P 1'
#
loop_
_entity.id
_entity.type
_entity.pdbx_description
1 polymer ?
#
loop_
_entity_poly.entity_id
_entity_poly.type
_entity_poly.pdbx_seq_one_letter_code
_entity_poly.pdbx_strand_id
1 'polypeptide(L)'
;MNIKLAALAALALGAAGVSAPASAAINAPIPSANYISFGANDWAWASPCPPSGGANGTTCGTGPVLDLGYQSTQGWRLPTGAELAAGPSVADFGTASSFACASAWFTTYSHCDYGDAQGGAIFGAAGGGNWYAETWVVRSTDWGAVPEPATWAMMIVGFGLVGGAVRRRRTSAAFAV
;
A
#
# COMPACT_ATOMS: atom_id res chain seq x y z
N MET A 1 -1.71 -49.83 -61.54
CA MET A 1 -1.32 -48.41 -61.34
C MET A 1 -2.57 -47.57 -61.49
N ASN A 2 -3.01 -46.91 -60.42
CA ASN A 2 -3.76 -45.64 -60.34
C ASN A 2 -4.62 -45.60 -59.06
N ILE A 3 -4.39 -44.54 -58.30
CA ILE A 3 -4.56 -44.38 -56.85
C ILE A 3 -5.97 -43.86 -56.52
N LYS A 4 -6.59 -44.40 -55.46
CA LYS A 4 -7.84 -43.87 -54.89
C LYS A 4 -7.56 -42.54 -54.17
N LEU A 5 -8.22 -41.45 -54.58
CA LEU A 5 -8.21 -40.19 -53.84
C LEU A 5 -8.96 -40.38 -52.51
N ALA A 6 -8.25 -40.24 -51.38
CA ALA A 6 -8.86 -40.03 -50.08
C ALA A 6 -8.72 -38.56 -49.73
N ALA A 7 -9.84 -37.84 -49.68
CA ALA A 7 -9.88 -36.47 -49.18
C ALA A 7 -9.73 -36.48 -47.66
N LEU A 8 -8.59 -35.99 -47.15
CA LEU A 8 -8.40 -35.68 -45.74
C LEU A 8 -8.90 -34.25 -45.50
N ALA A 9 -10.05 -34.14 -44.84
CA ALA A 9 -10.52 -32.87 -44.28
C ALA A 9 -9.66 -32.53 -43.05
N ALA A 10 -8.80 -31.52 -43.16
CA ALA A 10 -8.07 -30.98 -42.03
C ALA A 10 -9.03 -30.13 -41.16
N LEU A 11 -9.40 -30.64 -39.99
CA LEU A 11 -10.01 -29.82 -38.94
C LEU A 11 -8.94 -28.88 -38.39
N ALA A 12 -9.01 -27.60 -38.77
CA ALA A 12 -8.25 -26.55 -38.10
C ALA A 12 -8.86 -26.30 -36.72
N LEU A 13 -8.24 -26.83 -35.66
CA LEU A 13 -8.49 -26.39 -34.30
C LEU A 13 -7.93 -24.97 -34.16
N GLY A 14 -8.81 -23.97 -34.15
CA GLY A 14 -8.45 -22.61 -33.79
C GLY A 14 -8.02 -22.58 -32.33
N ALA A 15 -6.75 -22.29 -32.07
CA ALA A 15 -6.27 -21.98 -30.73
C ALA A 15 -6.88 -20.64 -30.31
N ALA A 16 -7.95 -20.68 -29.51
CA ALA A 16 -8.36 -19.52 -28.74
C ALA A 16 -7.25 -19.25 -27.72
N GLY A 17 -6.42 -18.23 -28.01
CA GLY A 17 -5.45 -17.72 -27.06
C GLY A 17 -6.20 -17.21 -25.84
N VAL A 18 -6.17 -17.96 -24.74
CA VAL A 18 -6.53 -17.44 -23.44
C VAL A 18 -5.45 -16.45 -23.03
N SER A 19 -5.70 -15.16 -23.22
CA SER A 19 -4.94 -14.13 -22.53
C SER A 19 -5.20 -14.33 -21.03
N ALA A 20 -4.20 -14.80 -20.28
CA ALA A 20 -4.27 -14.73 -18.82
C ALA A 20 -4.54 -13.25 -18.44
N PRO A 21 -5.46 -12.97 -17.49
CA PRO A 21 -5.62 -11.61 -17.03
C PRO A 21 -4.29 -11.13 -16.45
N ALA A 22 -3.82 -9.95 -16.85
CA ALA A 22 -2.77 -9.27 -16.10
C ALA A 22 -3.26 -9.15 -14.65
N SER A 23 -2.51 -9.70 -13.69
CA SER A 23 -2.89 -9.64 -12.28
C SER A 23 -2.94 -8.19 -11.84
N ALA A 24 -4.12 -7.70 -11.49
CA ALA A 24 -4.30 -6.35 -10.93
C ALA A 24 -3.71 -6.27 -9.51
N ALA A 25 -3.50 -5.04 -9.03
CA ALA A 25 -3.05 -4.80 -7.66
C ALA A 25 -3.99 -5.43 -6.63
N ILE A 26 -3.43 -5.97 -5.55
CA ILE A 26 -4.19 -6.59 -4.46
C ILE A 26 -4.91 -5.51 -3.64
N ASN A 27 -6.24 -5.52 -3.67
CA ASN A 27 -7.10 -4.63 -2.88
C ASN A 27 -7.31 -5.16 -1.45
N ALA A 28 -6.23 -5.28 -0.69
CA ALA A 28 -6.25 -5.68 0.72
C ALA A 28 -5.16 -4.93 1.51
N PRO A 29 -5.28 -4.84 2.86
CA PRO A 29 -4.23 -4.22 3.66
C PRO A 29 -2.89 -4.94 3.46
N ILE A 30 -1.80 -4.17 3.45
CA ILE A 30 -0.44 -4.72 3.31
C ILE A 30 -0.07 -5.46 4.59
N PRO A 31 0.35 -6.73 4.53
CA PRO A 31 0.86 -7.44 5.69
C PRO A 31 2.12 -6.76 6.26
N SER A 32 2.32 -6.85 7.57
CA SER A 32 3.48 -6.25 8.26
C SER A 32 4.83 -6.83 7.86
N ALA A 33 4.85 -7.93 7.10
CA ALA A 33 6.08 -8.49 6.53
C ALA A 33 6.53 -7.76 5.24
N ASN A 34 5.66 -6.94 4.63
CA ASN A 34 5.88 -6.32 3.33
C ASN A 34 6.15 -4.81 3.40
N TYR A 35 6.18 -4.24 4.61
CA TYR A 35 6.57 -2.86 4.87
C TYR A 35 7.45 -2.79 6.12
N ILE A 36 8.12 -1.66 6.31
CA ILE A 36 8.89 -1.36 7.53
C ILE A 36 8.34 -0.12 8.20
N SER A 37 8.58 0.05 9.50
CA SER A 37 8.31 1.31 10.20
C SER A 37 9.62 2.04 10.45
N PHE A 38 9.70 3.29 9.99
CA PHE A 38 10.88 4.14 10.15
C PHE A 38 10.45 5.57 10.51
N GLY A 39 10.86 6.03 11.69
CA GLY A 39 10.40 7.30 12.25
C GLY A 39 8.89 7.26 12.55
N ALA A 40 8.15 8.27 12.08
CA ALA A 40 6.70 8.38 12.25
C ALA A 40 5.89 7.78 11.08
N ASN A 41 6.56 7.07 10.16
CA ASN A 41 5.96 6.55 8.94
C ASN A 41 6.23 5.05 8.78
N ASP A 42 5.23 4.33 8.29
CA ASP A 42 5.41 3.06 7.60
C ASP A 42 5.87 3.34 6.16
N TRP A 43 6.80 2.54 5.67
CA TRP A 43 7.39 2.60 4.34
C TRP A 43 7.21 1.28 3.63
N ALA A 44 6.57 1.30 2.47
CA ALA A 44 6.36 0.14 1.64
C ALA A 44 7.07 0.32 0.28
N TRP A 45 7.76 -0.73 -0.14
CA TRP A 45 8.39 -0.77 -1.46
C TRP A 45 7.33 -1.14 -2.49
N ALA A 46 6.82 -0.13 -3.19
CA ALA A 46 5.56 -0.22 -3.91
C ALA A 46 5.70 -0.69 -5.35
N SER A 47 6.86 -0.49 -5.99
CA SER A 47 7.00 -0.80 -7.41
C SER A 47 8.47 -0.86 -7.82
N PRO A 48 8.85 -1.78 -8.73
CA PRO A 48 10.17 -1.80 -9.41
C PRO A 48 10.30 -0.72 -10.51
N CYS A 49 9.43 0.28 -10.44
CA CYS A 49 9.17 1.23 -11.51
C CYS A 49 8.67 2.54 -10.91
N PRO A 50 8.88 3.67 -11.59
CA PRO A 50 8.31 4.95 -11.17
C PRO A 50 6.77 4.91 -11.26
N PRO A 51 6.05 5.80 -10.54
CA PRO A 51 4.59 5.71 -10.42
C PRO A 51 3.83 5.82 -11.75
N SER A 52 4.44 6.46 -12.73
CA SER A 52 3.91 6.67 -14.06
C SER A 52 5.02 6.59 -15.10
N GLY A 53 4.72 5.97 -16.24
CA GLY A 53 5.54 6.07 -17.44
C GLY A 53 5.75 7.53 -17.82
N GLY A 54 7.00 7.97 -18.00
CA GLY A 54 7.28 9.29 -18.55
C GLY A 54 6.84 9.39 -20.02
N ALA A 55 6.93 10.59 -20.61
CA ALA A 55 6.53 10.83 -22.01
C ALA A 55 7.30 9.97 -23.05
N ASN A 56 8.47 9.43 -22.69
CA ASN A 56 9.23 8.51 -23.53
C ASN A 56 9.04 7.03 -23.12
N GLY A 57 8.19 6.73 -22.13
CA GLY A 57 8.08 5.42 -21.48
C GLY A 57 8.96 5.31 -20.23
N THR A 58 8.93 4.16 -19.57
CA THR A 58 9.91 3.70 -18.58
C THR A 58 10.32 2.28 -18.97
N THR A 59 11.27 1.65 -18.28
CA THR A 59 11.51 0.20 -18.43
C THR A 59 10.24 -0.63 -18.17
N CYS A 60 9.23 -0.02 -17.56
CA CYS A 60 7.97 -0.60 -17.17
C CYS A 60 6.77 -0.15 -18.01
N GLY A 61 7.00 0.56 -19.12
CA GLY A 61 5.96 0.98 -20.06
C GLY A 61 5.58 2.47 -19.96
N THR A 62 4.52 2.85 -20.66
CA THR A 62 4.13 4.26 -20.90
C THR A 62 2.91 4.72 -20.11
N GLY A 63 2.28 3.82 -19.33
CA GLY A 63 1.06 4.09 -18.57
C GLY A 63 1.31 4.34 -17.07
N PRO A 64 0.25 4.62 -16.30
CA PRO A 64 0.32 4.57 -14.84
C PRO A 64 0.71 3.16 -14.41
N VAL A 65 1.76 3.06 -13.57
CA VAL A 65 2.24 1.78 -13.04
C VAL A 65 1.72 1.55 -11.63
N LEU A 66 1.67 2.63 -10.84
CA LEU A 66 1.24 2.60 -9.44
C LEU A 66 -0.28 2.80 -9.32
N ASP A 67 -0.95 1.82 -8.75
CA ASP A 67 -2.34 1.83 -8.33
C ASP A 67 -2.45 2.18 -6.84
N LEU A 68 -2.96 3.37 -6.54
CA LEU A 68 -3.27 3.82 -5.19
C LEU A 68 -4.78 3.81 -4.90
N GLY A 69 -5.62 3.24 -5.79
CA GLY A 69 -7.08 3.27 -5.66
C GLY A 69 -7.56 2.70 -4.34
N TYR A 70 -7.14 1.50 -3.99
CA TYR A 70 -7.42 0.91 -2.69
C TYR A 70 -6.48 1.43 -1.61
N GLN A 71 -5.17 1.48 -1.88
CA GLN A 71 -4.19 1.74 -0.82
C GLN A 71 -4.18 3.16 -0.27
N SER A 72 -4.63 4.15 -1.04
CA SER A 72 -4.87 5.49 -0.50
C SER A 72 -5.97 5.52 0.56
N THR A 73 -6.99 4.65 0.45
CA THR A 73 -7.99 4.46 1.52
C THR A 73 -7.38 3.90 2.79
N GLN A 74 -6.24 3.22 2.65
CA GLN A 74 -5.44 2.68 3.76
C GLN A 74 -4.34 3.65 4.21
N GLY A 75 -4.35 4.91 3.74
CA GLY A 75 -3.40 5.95 4.14
C GLY A 75 -2.08 5.99 3.38
N TRP A 76 -1.86 5.07 2.44
CA TRP A 76 -0.64 5.02 1.64
C TRP A 76 -0.64 6.11 0.57
N ARG A 77 0.51 6.79 0.43
CA ARG A 77 0.74 7.83 -0.57
C ARG A 77 2.20 7.90 -0.97
N LEU A 78 2.49 8.62 -2.05
CA LEU A 78 3.86 8.97 -2.39
C LEU A 78 4.49 9.85 -1.28
N PRO A 79 5.77 9.62 -0.94
CA PRO A 79 6.50 10.47 -0.02
C PRO A 79 6.76 11.85 -0.64
N THR A 80 6.82 12.86 0.21
CA THR A 80 7.41 14.15 -0.17
C THR A 80 8.94 14.02 -0.29
N GLY A 81 9.58 14.94 -1.00
CA GLY A 81 11.05 14.94 -1.09
C GLY A 81 11.73 15.07 0.27
N ALA A 82 11.13 15.78 1.22
CA ALA A 82 11.64 15.89 2.59
C ALA A 82 11.51 14.57 3.37
N GLU A 83 10.38 13.87 3.24
CA GLU A 83 10.21 12.54 3.84
C GLU A 83 11.20 11.55 3.26
N LEU A 84 11.44 11.57 1.94
CA LEU A 84 12.38 10.68 1.29
C LEU A 84 13.83 10.97 1.69
N ALA A 85 14.19 12.24 1.85
CA ALA A 85 15.52 12.65 2.33
C ALA A 85 15.77 12.27 3.80
N ALA A 86 14.72 12.25 4.62
CA ALA A 86 14.76 11.81 6.03
C ALA A 86 14.32 10.34 6.21
N GLY A 87 14.12 9.62 5.11
CA GLY A 87 13.51 8.30 5.09
C GLY A 87 14.51 7.19 5.37
N PRO A 88 14.04 5.92 5.34
CA PRO A 88 14.90 4.76 5.48
C PRO A 88 15.91 4.68 4.33
N SER A 89 17.01 4.00 4.60
CA SER A 89 17.90 3.48 3.57
C SER A 89 17.37 2.14 3.02
N VAL A 90 17.92 1.71 1.90
CA VAL A 90 17.58 0.40 1.29
C VAL A 90 17.84 -0.76 2.24
N ALA A 91 18.89 -0.65 3.07
CA ALA A 91 19.25 -1.68 4.04
C ALA A 91 18.24 -1.83 5.19
N ASP A 92 17.41 -0.81 5.44
CA ASP A 92 16.36 -0.89 6.46
C ASP A 92 15.19 -1.78 6.03
N PHE A 93 14.99 -1.96 4.71
CA PHE A 93 14.00 -2.92 4.18
C PHE A 93 14.47 -4.37 4.33
N GLY A 94 15.77 -4.61 4.49
CA GLY A 94 16.37 -5.92 4.66
C GLY A 94 17.67 -6.08 3.87
N THR A 95 17.84 -7.26 3.27
CA THR A 95 19.03 -7.64 2.51
C THR A 95 18.66 -7.93 1.06
N ALA A 96 19.64 -7.95 0.15
CA ALA A 96 19.40 -8.25 -1.27
C ALA A 96 18.66 -9.58 -1.54
N SER A 97 18.75 -10.56 -0.62
CA SER A 97 18.07 -11.86 -0.73
C SER A 97 16.79 -11.98 0.11
N SER A 98 16.51 -11.01 0.99
CA SER A 98 15.33 -11.04 1.87
C SER A 98 15.04 -9.63 2.38
N PHE A 99 14.02 -9.00 1.83
CA PHE A 99 13.60 -7.64 2.17
C PHE A 99 12.09 -7.46 2.02
N ALA A 100 11.55 -6.45 2.69
CA ALA A 100 10.15 -6.08 2.62
C ALA A 100 9.82 -5.50 1.22
N CYS A 101 9.00 -6.22 0.46
CA CYS A 101 8.51 -5.79 -0.86
C CYS A 101 6.98 -5.88 -0.90
N ALA A 102 6.32 -4.81 -1.33
CA ALA A 102 4.86 -4.71 -1.39
C ALA A 102 4.33 -4.51 -2.80
N SER A 103 5.11 -4.79 -3.85
CA SER A 103 4.75 -4.40 -5.22
C SER A 103 3.44 -5.00 -5.74
N ALA A 104 3.08 -6.21 -5.28
CA ALA A 104 1.82 -6.86 -5.63
C ALA A 104 0.56 -6.09 -5.15
N TRP A 105 0.70 -5.17 -4.20
CA TRP A 105 -0.41 -4.36 -3.67
C TRP A 105 -0.60 -3.03 -4.37
N PHE A 106 0.33 -2.64 -5.22
CA PHE A 106 0.28 -1.36 -5.92
C PHE A 106 0.43 -1.50 -7.43
N THR A 107 0.82 -2.67 -7.92
CA THR A 107 1.14 -2.84 -9.34
C THR A 107 0.76 -4.24 -9.80
N THR A 108 0.95 -4.49 -11.09
CA THR A 108 0.88 -5.84 -11.67
C THR A 108 2.21 -6.62 -11.52
N TYR A 109 3.27 -5.96 -11.02
CA TYR A 109 4.55 -6.58 -10.75
C TYR A 109 4.53 -7.31 -9.40
N SER A 110 5.23 -8.44 -9.35
CA SER A 110 5.35 -9.28 -8.15
C SER A 110 6.74 -9.20 -7.49
N HIS A 111 7.58 -8.26 -7.91
CA HIS A 111 8.95 -8.09 -7.42
C HIS A 111 9.28 -6.62 -7.16
N CYS A 112 10.36 -6.39 -6.44
CA CYS A 112 11.02 -5.13 -6.23
C CYS A 112 12.51 -5.36 -6.55
N ASP A 113 13.24 -4.36 -7.05
CA ASP A 113 14.65 -4.53 -7.40
C ASP A 113 15.57 -3.88 -6.36
N TYR A 114 16.15 -4.72 -5.49
CA TYR A 114 17.05 -4.26 -4.45
C TYR A 114 18.30 -3.57 -5.03
N GLY A 115 18.81 -4.05 -6.16
CA GLY A 115 20.03 -3.55 -6.78
C GLY A 115 19.86 -2.12 -7.29
N ASP A 116 18.72 -1.84 -7.92
CA ASP A 116 18.42 -0.51 -8.47
C ASP A 116 18.26 0.53 -7.35
N ALA A 117 17.50 0.22 -6.29
CA ALA A 117 17.42 1.12 -5.14
C ALA A 117 18.77 1.30 -4.44
N GLN A 118 19.57 0.24 -4.30
CA GLN A 118 20.91 0.33 -3.71
C GLN A 118 21.84 1.21 -4.54
N GLY A 119 21.66 1.23 -5.86
CA GLY A 119 22.30 2.15 -6.79
C GLY A 119 21.78 3.59 -6.74
N GLY A 120 20.77 3.87 -5.90
CA GLY A 120 20.16 5.20 -5.74
C GLY A 120 19.01 5.49 -6.71
N ALA A 121 18.54 4.51 -7.48
CA ALA A 121 17.42 4.66 -8.38
C ALA A 121 16.09 4.58 -7.60
N ILE A 122 15.79 5.62 -6.82
CA ILE A 122 14.53 5.73 -6.08
C ILE A 122 13.77 6.95 -6.60
N PHE A 123 12.48 6.77 -6.90
CA PHE A 123 11.65 7.80 -7.50
C PHE A 123 11.52 9.00 -6.55
N GLY A 124 11.82 10.19 -7.05
CA GLY A 124 11.79 11.43 -6.27
C GLY A 124 12.99 11.64 -5.34
N ALA A 125 13.93 10.70 -5.26
CA ALA A 125 15.18 10.89 -4.53
C ALA A 125 16.14 11.79 -5.33
N ALA A 126 17.01 12.52 -4.62
CA ALA A 126 18.03 13.32 -5.27
C ALA A 126 18.97 12.41 -6.10
N GLY A 127 18.97 12.60 -7.42
CA GLY A 127 19.77 11.78 -8.35
C GLY A 127 19.09 10.50 -8.83
N GLY A 128 17.87 10.18 -8.36
CA GLY A 128 17.09 9.05 -8.86
C GLY A 128 16.60 9.28 -10.28
N GLY A 129 17.04 8.45 -11.22
CA GLY A 129 16.59 8.53 -12.62
C GLY A 129 15.15 8.05 -12.76
N ASN A 130 14.27 8.83 -13.38
CA ASN A 130 12.85 8.50 -13.55
C ASN A 130 12.55 7.29 -14.46
N TRP A 131 13.55 6.55 -14.96
CA TRP A 131 13.34 5.55 -16.01
C TRP A 131 13.21 4.11 -15.53
N TYR A 132 13.92 3.78 -14.46
CA TYR A 132 14.00 2.47 -13.80
C TYR A 132 14.01 2.65 -12.27
N ALA A 133 13.49 3.79 -11.80
CA ALA A 133 13.49 4.08 -10.37
C ALA A 133 12.46 3.22 -9.65
N GLU A 134 12.88 2.66 -8.53
CA GLU A 134 12.03 2.02 -7.54
C GLU A 134 11.09 3.07 -6.91
N THR A 135 9.82 2.71 -6.70
CA THR A 135 8.89 3.59 -5.98
C THR A 135 8.69 3.09 -4.56
N TRP A 136 8.90 3.98 -3.61
CA TRP A 136 8.48 3.79 -2.22
C TRP A 136 7.27 4.65 -1.92
N VAL A 137 6.41 4.16 -1.03
CA VAL A 137 5.24 4.88 -0.52
C VAL A 137 5.27 4.90 1.00
N VAL A 138 4.59 5.89 1.56
CA VAL A 138 4.53 6.12 2.99
C VAL A 138 3.11 6.21 3.50
N ARG A 139 2.96 5.90 4.78
CA ARG A 139 1.76 6.11 5.57
C ARG A 139 2.18 6.47 6.99
N SER A 140 1.45 7.34 7.69
CA SER A 140 1.71 7.59 9.10
C SER A 140 1.52 6.33 9.95
N THR A 141 2.39 6.06 10.92
CA THR A 141 2.23 4.93 11.87
C THR A 141 0.96 5.03 12.70
N ASP A 142 0.44 6.24 12.86
CA ASP A 142 -0.78 6.53 13.62
C ASP A 142 -2.03 6.46 12.72
N TRP A 143 -1.86 6.02 11.47
CA TRP A 143 -2.97 5.88 10.56
C TRP A 143 -3.97 4.84 11.06
N GLY A 144 -5.26 5.22 11.10
CA GLY A 144 -6.30 4.40 11.68
C GLY A 144 -6.33 4.41 13.21
N ALA A 145 -5.44 5.15 13.89
CA ALA A 145 -5.62 5.48 15.29
C ALA A 145 -6.87 6.34 15.42
N VAL A 146 -7.97 5.69 15.82
CA VAL A 146 -9.19 6.38 16.21
C VAL A 146 -8.88 7.10 17.53
N PRO A 147 -8.97 8.43 17.60
CA PRO A 147 -8.74 9.17 18.84
C PRO A 147 -9.85 8.88 19.85
N GLU A 148 -9.87 7.71 20.48
CA GLU A 148 -10.88 7.40 21.49
C GLU A 148 -10.28 6.67 22.69
N PRO A 149 -9.94 7.45 23.73
CA PRO A 149 -10.62 7.25 25.02
C PRO A 149 -11.39 8.49 25.52
N ALA A 150 -11.22 9.65 24.88
CA ALA A 150 -11.79 10.91 25.37
C ALA A 150 -13.32 10.94 25.30
N THR A 151 -13.93 10.36 24.25
CA THR A 151 -15.40 10.32 24.10
C THR A 151 -16.05 9.52 25.22
N TRP A 152 -15.45 8.37 25.54
CA TRP A 152 -15.87 7.50 26.63
C TRP A 152 -15.65 8.18 27.99
N ALA A 153 -14.49 8.84 28.18
CA ALA A 153 -14.19 9.58 29.39
C ALA A 153 -15.17 10.75 29.61
N MET A 154 -15.51 11.51 28.56
CA MET A 154 -16.45 12.64 28.63
C MET A 154 -17.88 12.16 28.90
N MET A 155 -18.30 11.04 28.31
CA MET A 155 -19.59 10.40 28.63
C MET A 155 -19.65 9.97 30.08
N ILE A 156 -18.62 9.27 30.58
CA ILE A 156 -18.54 8.81 31.97
C ILE A 156 -18.53 9.99 32.94
N VAL A 157 -17.75 11.04 32.65
CA VAL A 157 -17.72 12.28 33.45
C VAL A 157 -19.08 12.97 33.43
N GLY A 158 -19.70 13.13 32.26
CA GLY A 158 -21.04 13.72 32.12
C GLY A 158 -22.11 12.96 32.92
N PHE A 159 -22.18 11.64 32.76
CA PHE A 159 -23.12 10.79 33.50
C PHE A 159 -22.81 10.75 35.00
N GLY A 160 -21.54 10.75 35.39
CA GLY A 160 -21.10 10.81 36.78
C GLY A 160 -21.53 12.12 37.46
N LEU A 161 -21.39 13.26 36.77
CA LEU A 161 -21.83 14.57 37.26
C LEU A 161 -23.36 14.63 37.43
N VAL A 162 -24.12 14.16 36.44
CA VAL A 162 -25.59 14.12 36.50
C VAL A 162 -26.06 13.20 37.62
N GLY A 163 -25.53 11.97 37.70
CA GLY A 163 -25.87 11.01 38.76
C GLY A 163 -25.49 11.49 40.15
N GLY A 164 -24.32 12.13 40.29
CA GLY A 164 -23.86 12.75 41.54
C GLY A 164 -24.79 13.88 42.00
N ALA A 165 -25.23 14.75 41.08
CA ALA A 165 -26.16 15.83 41.37
C ALA A 165 -27.53 15.31 41.84
N VAL A 166 -28.05 14.24 41.24
CA VAL A 166 -29.31 13.59 41.66
C VAL A 166 -29.18 12.97 43.06
N ARG A 167 -28.05 12.30 43.35
CA ARG A 167 -27.83 11.65 44.67
C ARG A 167 -27.74 12.66 45.81
N ARG A 168 -27.10 13.82 45.58
CA ARG A 168 -26.95 14.89 46.59
C ARG A 168 -28.28 15.48 47.08
N ARG A 169 -29.33 15.49 46.25
CA ARG A 169 -30.64 16.05 46.64
C ARG A 169 -31.40 15.17 47.63
N ARG A 170 -31.07 13.88 47.74
CA ARG A 170 -31.82 12.93 48.59
C ARG A 170 -31.40 12.98 50.06
N THR A 171 -30.24 13.55 50.38
CA THR A 171 -29.70 13.61 51.75
C THR A 171 -30.17 14.82 52.57
N SER A 172 -30.92 15.77 51.98
CA SER A 172 -31.35 17.00 52.67
C SER A 172 -32.75 16.96 53.28
N ALA A 173 -33.43 15.81 53.29
CA ALA A 173 -34.71 15.63 53.99
C ALA A 173 -34.47 15.01 55.39
N ALA A 174 -33.89 15.79 56.31
CA ALA A 174 -33.95 15.45 57.73
C ALA A 174 -35.31 15.90 58.25
N PHE A 175 -36.17 14.94 58.57
CA PHE A 175 -37.45 15.17 59.24
C PHE A 175 -37.14 15.60 60.68
N ALA A 176 -37.46 16.85 61.04
CA ALA A 176 -37.41 17.32 62.42
C ALA A 176 -38.75 16.98 63.10
N VAL A 177 -38.69 16.27 64.23
CA VAL A 177 -39.79 16.02 65.18
C VAL A 177 -39.40 16.60 66.52
#